data_AF-A0A379FII1-F1
#
_entry.id   AF-A0A379FII1-F1
#
_cell.length_a   1.000
_cell.length_b   1.000
_cell.length_c   1.000
_cell.angle_alpha   90.00
_cell.angle_beta   90.00
_cell.angle_gamma   90.00
#
_symmetry.space_group_name_H-M   'P 1'
#
loop_
_entity.id
_entity.type
_entity.pdbx_description
1 polymer ?
#
loop_
_entity_poly.entity_id
_entity_poly.type
_entity_poly.pdbx_seq_one_letter_code
_entity_poly.pdbx_strand_id
1 'polypeptide(L)'
;MPQIKYNNEITSIIKERRKVFLSIGLFTALINILMLVPSIYMLQVYDRVLPSGNEMTLLMLTIIMLALFIFMGGLEYLRSIIVIRMSNKLDLSLNSRIYTAAYREKLNKIANINPTLALTDLITLRQFITSHAIFTFFDLPWFPIYLLVITLFNPWLGLFALCGALILFALAILNEYLSKNHLKKANNFANQAQLIQSHHLEHPQTIEAMGMLSQLRKQWQTSHFKYLQAQTQASDNAAGINAITKVTRMALQSLMLGFRGMACY
;
A
#
# COMPACT_ATOMS: atom_id res chain seq x y z
N MET A 1 33.51 6.57 22.78
CA MET A 1 32.62 6.57 21.60
C MET A 1 31.26 6.02 22.03
N PRO A 2 30.22 6.84 22.26
CA PRO A 2 28.93 6.32 22.67
C PRO A 2 28.12 5.88 21.44
N GLN A 3 27.71 4.60 21.45
CA GLN A 3 26.85 3.95 20.46
C GLN A 3 25.45 4.57 20.51
N ILE A 4 25.08 5.35 19.49
CA ILE A 4 23.76 6.00 19.39
C ILE A 4 22.71 4.93 19.07
N LYS A 5 21.85 4.66 20.05
CA LYS A 5 20.80 3.64 20.03
C LYS A 5 19.57 4.15 19.25
N TYR A 6 19.64 4.13 17.91
CA TYR A 6 18.62 4.69 16.99
C TYR A 6 17.23 4.03 17.07
N ASN A 7 17.07 2.84 17.68
CA ASN A 7 15.81 2.11 17.66
C ASN A 7 14.70 2.69 18.56
N ASN A 8 15.03 3.56 19.52
CA ASN A 8 14.04 4.05 20.49
C ASN A 8 13.38 5.40 20.13
N GLU A 9 14.01 6.24 19.30
CA GLU A 9 13.49 7.59 19.00
C GLU A 9 12.34 7.58 17.97
N ILE A 10 12.38 6.69 16.97
CA ILE A 10 11.27 6.59 16.00
C ILE A 10 10.02 6.07 16.71
N THR A 11 10.18 5.10 17.61
CA THR A 11 9.07 4.58 18.42
C THR A 11 8.53 5.60 19.40
N SER A 12 9.34 6.51 19.96
CA SER A 12 8.83 7.55 20.88
C SER A 12 8.02 8.63 20.14
N ILE A 13 8.42 9.02 18.93
CA ILE A 13 7.67 9.95 18.07
C ILE A 13 6.32 9.36 17.62
N ILE A 14 6.28 8.04 17.33
CA ILE A 14 5.03 7.33 17.03
C ILE A 14 4.13 7.22 18.27
N LYS A 15 4.72 7.00 19.46
CA LYS A 15 3.99 6.88 20.73
C LYS A 15 3.36 8.20 21.17
N GLU A 16 4.00 9.33 20.88
CA GLU A 16 3.49 10.68 21.15
C GLU A 16 2.26 11.02 20.28
N ARG A 17 2.10 10.36 19.12
CA ARG A 17 0.98 10.56 18.20
C ARG A 17 -0.06 9.45 18.22
N ARG A 18 -0.17 8.67 19.31
CA ARG A 18 -1.20 7.61 19.47
C ARG A 18 -2.64 8.09 19.20
N LYS A 19 -2.98 9.32 19.56
CA LYS A 19 -4.32 9.90 19.29
C LYS A 19 -4.65 9.93 17.80
N VAL A 20 -3.65 10.15 16.95
CA VAL A 20 -3.80 10.19 15.48
C VAL A 20 -4.04 8.80 14.92
N PHE A 21 -3.22 7.82 15.34
CA PHE A 21 -3.40 6.42 14.97
C PHE A 21 -4.75 5.88 15.44
N LEU A 22 -5.19 6.29 16.64
CA LEU A 22 -6.51 5.96 17.17
C LEU A 22 -7.64 6.57 16.31
N SER A 23 -7.52 7.84 15.90
CA SER A 23 -8.48 8.45 14.98
C SER A 23 -8.55 7.71 13.65
N ILE A 24 -7.41 7.41 13.02
CA ILE A 24 -7.36 6.65 11.75
C ILE A 24 -7.99 5.27 11.91
N GLY A 25 -7.70 4.59 13.03
CA GLY A 25 -8.30 3.30 13.37
C GLY A 25 -9.82 3.39 13.55
N LEU A 26 -10.32 4.41 14.25
CA LEU A 26 -11.76 4.63 14.46
C LEU A 26 -12.49 4.93 13.14
N PHE A 27 -11.94 5.81 12.29
CA PHE A 27 -12.51 6.08 10.98
C PHE A 27 -12.53 4.81 10.12
N THR A 28 -11.43 4.05 10.13
CA THR A 28 -11.34 2.78 9.39
C THR A 28 -12.34 1.75 9.93
N ALA A 29 -12.55 1.69 11.24
CA ALA A 29 -13.55 0.82 11.85
C ALA A 29 -14.97 1.15 11.37
N LEU A 30 -15.34 2.43 11.40
CA LEU A 30 -16.65 2.89 10.92
C LEU A 30 -16.83 2.58 9.43
N ILE A 31 -15.82 2.88 8.60
CA ILE A 31 -15.86 2.58 7.16
C ILE A 31 -16.05 1.07 6.92
N ASN A 32 -15.28 0.22 7.61
CA ASN A 32 -15.40 -1.24 7.49
C ASN A 32 -16.78 -1.75 7.92
N ILE A 33 -17.38 -1.20 8.97
CA ILE A 33 -18.77 -1.55 9.34
C ILE A 33 -19.75 -1.12 8.24
N LEU A 34 -19.59 0.08 7.68
CA LEU A 34 -20.42 0.57 6.58
C LEU A 34 -20.24 -0.25 5.29
N MET A 35 -19.10 -0.92 5.08
CA MET A 35 -18.92 -1.84 3.96
C MET A 35 -19.86 -3.05 3.99
N LEU A 36 -20.50 -3.35 5.13
CA LEU A 36 -21.54 -4.39 5.23
C LEU A 36 -22.91 -3.92 4.73
N VAL A 37 -23.14 -2.61 4.61
CA VAL A 37 -24.43 -2.01 4.20
C VAL A 37 -24.94 -2.57 2.86
N PRO A 38 -24.14 -2.68 1.78
CA PRO A 38 -24.60 -3.23 0.51
C PRO A 38 -25.09 -4.70 0.65
N SER A 39 -24.38 -5.50 1.45
CA SER A 39 -24.75 -6.90 1.70
C SER A 39 -26.05 -7.01 2.50
N ILE A 40 -26.22 -6.18 3.54
CA ILE A 40 -27.44 -6.11 4.35
C ILE A 40 -28.62 -5.63 3.50
N TYR A 41 -28.42 -4.61 2.66
CA TYR A 41 -29.43 -4.11 1.73
C TYR A 41 -29.92 -5.22 0.79
N MET A 42 -29.00 -5.95 0.16
CA MET A 42 -29.36 -7.08 -0.71
C MET A 42 -30.17 -8.14 0.05
N LEU A 43 -29.78 -8.48 1.28
CA LEU A 43 -30.53 -9.44 2.10
C LEU A 43 -31.97 -8.95 2.39
N GLN A 44 -32.13 -7.69 2.80
CA GLN A 44 -33.46 -7.13 3.09
C GLN A 44 -34.34 -7.04 1.85
N VAL A 45 -33.78 -6.72 0.69
CA VAL A 45 -34.52 -6.69 -0.58
C VAL A 45 -34.99 -8.10 -0.95
N TYR A 46 -34.13 -9.11 -0.84
CA TYR A 46 -34.50 -10.50 -1.13
C TYR A 46 -35.53 -11.06 -0.14
N ASP A 47 -35.35 -10.84 1.16
CA ASP A 47 -36.19 -11.49 2.18
C ASP A 47 -37.51 -10.76 2.41
N ARG A 48 -37.55 -9.43 2.24
CA ARG A 48 -38.75 -8.64 2.54
C ARG A 48 -39.40 -8.00 1.33
N VAL A 49 -38.62 -7.45 0.40
CA VAL A 49 -39.19 -6.66 -0.71
C VAL A 49 -39.69 -7.57 -1.83
N LEU A 50 -38.90 -8.56 -2.24
CA LEU A 50 -39.30 -9.51 -3.29
C LEU A 50 -40.61 -10.25 -2.93
N PRO A 51 -40.80 -10.75 -1.70
CA PRO A 51 -42.03 -11.45 -1.32
C PRO A 51 -43.23 -10.52 -1.08
N SER A 52 -43.01 -9.30 -0.55
CA SER A 52 -44.11 -8.38 -0.20
C SER A 52 -44.59 -7.50 -1.36
N GLY A 53 -43.77 -7.34 -2.41
CA GLY A 53 -44.09 -6.48 -3.57
C GLY A 53 -44.26 -4.99 -3.23
N ASN A 54 -43.90 -4.55 -2.03
CA ASN A 54 -44.17 -3.20 -1.56
C ASN A 54 -43.08 -2.21 -2.01
N GLU A 55 -43.39 -1.42 -3.03
CA GLU A 55 -42.51 -0.38 -3.60
C GLU A 55 -42.10 0.69 -2.57
N MET A 56 -42.95 1.01 -1.60
CA MET A 56 -42.64 2.03 -0.58
C MET A 56 -41.50 1.59 0.34
N THR A 57 -41.43 0.28 0.67
CA THR A 57 -40.35 -0.26 1.51
C THR A 57 -39.03 -0.26 0.74
N LEU A 58 -39.07 -0.59 -0.55
CA LEU A 58 -37.89 -0.54 -1.43
C LEU A 58 -37.33 0.89 -1.51
N LEU A 59 -38.20 1.88 -1.72
CA LEU A 59 -37.81 3.28 -1.84
C LEU A 59 -37.16 3.77 -0.53
N MET A 60 -37.76 3.47 0.63
CA MET A 60 -37.19 3.80 1.94
C MET A 60 -35.80 3.18 2.15
N LEU A 61 -35.64 1.88 1.85
CA LEU A 61 -34.35 1.20 1.98
C LEU A 61 -33.30 1.77 1.04
N THR A 62 -33.69 2.12 -0.18
CA THR A 62 -32.79 2.72 -1.18
C THR A 62 -32.29 4.09 -0.74
N ILE A 63 -33.18 4.95 -0.20
CA ILE A 63 -32.79 6.27 0.32
C ILE A 63 -31.83 6.13 1.50
N ILE A 64 -32.10 5.22 2.45
CA ILE A 64 -31.22 4.98 3.59
C ILE A 64 -29.85 4.48 3.12
N MET A 65 -29.83 3.55 2.17
CA MET A 65 -28.60 3.01 1.59
C MET A 65 -27.77 4.10 0.90
N LEU A 66 -28.41 4.97 0.09
CA LEU A 66 -27.75 6.12 -0.53
C LEU A 66 -27.19 7.10 0.52
N ALA A 67 -27.95 7.41 1.58
CA ALA A 67 -27.48 8.27 2.66
C ALA A 67 -26.25 7.67 3.37
N LEU A 68 -26.26 6.36 3.64
CA LEU A 68 -25.12 5.65 4.22
C LEU A 68 -23.90 5.63 3.30
N PHE A 69 -24.09 5.54 1.99
CA PHE A 69 -23.00 5.62 1.01
C PHE A 69 -22.36 7.00 0.95
N ILE A 70 -23.18 8.07 0.98
CA ILE A 70 -22.67 9.45 1.07
C ILE A 70 -21.87 9.62 2.36
N PHE A 71 -22.38 9.11 3.49
CA PHE A 71 -21.69 9.17 4.77
C PHE A 71 -20.37 8.36 4.74
N MET A 72 -20.37 7.17 4.15
CA MET A 72 -19.17 6.35 3.95
C MET A 72 -18.10 7.09 3.14
N GLY A 73 -18.48 7.68 2.00
CA GLY A 73 -17.58 8.48 1.17
C GLY A 73 -17.02 9.71 1.92
N GLY A 74 -17.85 10.36 2.75
CA GLY A 74 -17.42 11.44 3.63
C GLY A 74 -16.38 10.99 4.66
N LEU A 75 -16.57 9.83 5.30
CA LEU A 75 -15.61 9.26 6.25
C LEU A 75 -14.29 8.88 5.56
N GLU A 76 -14.36 8.28 4.37
CA GLU A 76 -13.16 7.94 3.58
C GLU A 76 -12.36 9.18 3.19
N TYR A 77 -13.05 10.25 2.77
CA TYR A 77 -12.42 11.52 2.43
C TYR A 77 -11.73 12.16 3.64
N LEU A 78 -12.42 12.22 4.79
CA LEU A 78 -11.84 12.72 6.04
C LEU A 78 -10.63 11.90 6.48
N ARG A 79 -10.73 10.57 6.42
CA ARG A 79 -9.62 9.65 6.71
C ARG A 79 -8.41 9.94 5.82
N SER A 80 -8.63 10.14 4.52
CA SER A 80 -7.57 10.46 3.55
C SER A 80 -6.85 11.78 3.88
N ILE A 81 -7.61 12.85 4.16
CA ILE A 81 -7.04 14.14 4.56
C ILE A 81 -6.20 14.02 5.83
N ILE A 82 -6.68 13.28 6.82
CA ILE A 82 -5.95 13.08 8.09
C ILE A 82 -4.61 12.41 7.82
N VAL A 83 -4.56 11.35 7.01
CA VAL A 83 -3.31 10.66 6.66
C VAL A 83 -2.34 11.58 5.92
N ILE A 84 -2.81 12.36 4.94
CA ILE A 84 -1.97 13.32 4.20
C ILE A 84 -1.39 14.39 5.15
N ARG A 85 -2.21 14.98 6.02
CA ARG A 85 -1.73 15.98 6.99
C ARG A 85 -0.72 15.40 7.97
N MET A 86 -0.86 14.14 8.34
CA MET A 86 0.08 13.46 9.22
C MET A 86 1.40 13.14 8.53
N SER A 87 1.33 12.70 7.27
CA SER A 87 2.49 12.51 6.41
C SER A 87 3.31 13.80 6.28
N ASN A 88 2.65 14.94 6.02
CA ASN A 88 3.34 16.24 5.92
C ASN A 88 3.96 16.71 7.24
N LYS A 89 3.30 16.49 8.38
CA LYS A 89 3.87 16.83 9.71
C LYS A 89 5.08 15.96 10.05
N LEU A 90 5.04 14.69 9.67
CA LEU A 90 6.15 13.75 9.85
C LEU A 90 7.33 14.16 8.96
N ASP A 91 7.07 14.50 7.70
CA ASP A 91 8.05 15.01 6.74
C ASP A 91 8.78 16.26 7.28
N LEU A 92 8.05 17.28 7.73
CA LEU A 92 8.64 18.51 8.29
C LEU A 92 9.57 18.26 9.49
N SER A 93 9.20 17.32 10.37
CA SER A 93 10.00 16.98 11.54
C SER A 93 11.27 16.18 11.20
N LEU A 94 11.18 15.30 10.20
CA LEU A 94 12.30 14.46 9.79
C LEU A 94 13.25 15.19 8.83
N ASN A 95 12.73 16.03 7.93
CA ASN A 95 13.52 16.73 6.91
C ASN A 95 14.59 17.63 7.54
N SER A 96 14.25 18.45 8.54
CA SER A 96 15.24 19.28 9.25
C SER A 96 16.35 18.45 9.92
N ARG A 97 16.01 17.30 10.50
CA ARG A 97 16.97 16.40 11.17
C ARG A 97 17.86 15.67 10.17
N ILE A 98 17.28 15.12 9.11
CA ILE A 98 18.02 14.41 8.06
C ILE A 98 18.92 15.39 7.32
N TYR A 99 18.46 16.60 7.02
CA TYR A 99 19.29 17.62 6.40
C TYR A 99 20.51 17.97 7.27
N THR A 100 20.32 18.15 8.58
CA THR A 100 21.42 18.45 9.51
C THR A 100 22.40 17.28 9.65
N ALA A 101 21.90 16.04 9.70
CA ALA A 101 22.73 14.83 9.75
C ALA A 101 23.52 14.62 8.45
N ALA A 102 22.84 14.73 7.30
CA ALA A 102 23.41 14.70 5.96
C ALA A 102 24.54 15.73 5.79
N TYR A 103 24.31 16.95 6.29
CA TYR A 103 25.29 18.03 6.22
C TYR A 103 26.52 17.76 7.10
N ARG A 104 26.33 17.25 8.33
CA ARG A 104 27.43 16.86 9.22
C ARG A 104 28.25 15.69 8.68
N GLU A 105 27.60 14.70 8.07
CA GLU A 105 28.28 13.55 7.46
C GLU A 105 29.12 13.96 6.24
N LYS A 106 28.59 14.86 5.38
CA LYS A 106 29.37 15.42 4.25
C LYS A 106 30.60 16.19 4.73
N LEU A 107 30.49 16.90 5.87
CA LEU A 107 31.62 17.59 6.51
C LEU A 107 32.65 16.61 7.10
N ASN A 108 32.21 15.50 7.68
CA ASN A 108 33.08 14.49 8.31
C ASN A 108 33.76 13.54 7.31
N LYS A 109 33.50 13.65 6.00
CA LYS A 109 34.06 12.79 4.93
C LYS A 109 33.93 11.29 5.22
N ILE A 110 32.84 10.86 5.89
CA ILE A 110 32.57 9.43 6.08
C ILE A 110 32.10 8.89 4.72
N ALA A 111 32.98 8.13 4.07
CA ALA A 111 32.98 7.84 2.64
C ALA A 111 31.79 7.03 2.08
N ASN A 112 30.77 6.70 2.87
CA ASN A 112 29.74 5.72 2.48
C ASN A 112 28.28 6.19 2.55
N ILE A 113 28.00 7.44 2.96
CA ILE A 113 26.60 7.92 3.07
C ILE A 113 26.39 9.10 2.13
N ASN A 114 25.66 8.86 1.04
CA ASN A 114 25.26 9.93 0.12
C ASN A 114 24.01 10.63 0.64
N PRO A 115 24.09 11.92 1.01
CA PRO A 115 22.98 12.65 1.61
C PRO A 115 21.74 12.77 0.70
N THR A 116 21.95 12.74 -0.62
CA THR A 116 20.88 12.74 -1.64
C THR A 116 20.06 11.45 -1.65
N LEU A 117 20.70 10.30 -1.44
CA LEU A 117 20.01 9.00 -1.30
C LEU A 117 19.14 8.99 -0.03
N ALA A 118 19.66 9.48 1.09
CA ALA A 118 18.90 9.56 2.34
C ALA A 118 17.64 10.44 2.24
N LEU A 119 17.70 11.54 1.48
CA LEU A 119 16.54 12.38 1.19
C LEU A 119 15.53 11.70 0.26
N THR A 120 16.01 10.94 -0.72
CA THR A 120 15.16 10.18 -1.65
C THR A 120 14.43 9.05 -0.93
N ASP A 121 15.12 8.32 -0.05
CA ASP A 121 14.51 7.29 0.80
C ASP A 121 13.42 7.87 1.70
N LEU A 122 13.62 9.07 2.26
CA LEU A 122 12.59 9.75 3.04
C LEU A 122 11.34 10.06 2.20
N ILE A 123 11.52 10.51 0.95
CA ILE A 123 10.42 10.77 0.02
C ILE A 123 9.69 9.44 -0.30
N THR A 124 10.41 8.35 -0.50
CA THR A 124 9.83 7.01 -0.72
C THR A 124 9.05 6.52 0.50
N LEU A 125 9.57 6.70 1.72
CA LEU A 125 8.85 6.38 2.95
C LEU A 125 7.58 7.22 3.10
N ARG A 126 7.64 8.52 2.77
CA ARG A 126 6.47 9.41 2.77
C ARG A 126 5.40 8.94 1.77
N GLN A 127 5.83 8.56 0.57
CA GLN A 127 4.94 7.99 -0.45
C GLN A 127 4.31 6.68 0.04
N PHE A 128 5.07 5.81 0.71
CA PHE A 128 4.54 4.59 1.30
C PHE A 128 3.49 4.87 2.39
N ILE A 129 3.76 5.79 3.31
CA ILE A 129 2.83 6.18 4.40
C ILE A 129 1.53 6.78 3.84
N THR A 130 1.63 7.49 2.72
CA THR A 130 0.46 8.13 2.07
C THR A 130 -0.23 7.19 1.08
N SER A 131 0.40 6.06 0.74
CA SER A 131 -0.13 5.08 -0.20
C SER A 131 -1.31 4.30 0.38
N HIS A 132 -2.07 3.65 -0.49
CA HIS A 132 -3.19 2.81 -0.07
C HIS A 132 -2.76 1.63 0.83
N ALA A 133 -1.48 1.24 0.81
CA ALA A 133 -0.94 0.15 1.60
C ALA A 133 -1.14 0.35 3.11
N ILE A 134 -1.07 1.59 3.61
CA ILE A 134 -1.28 1.85 5.04
C ILE A 134 -2.70 1.48 5.46
N PHE A 135 -3.69 1.74 4.59
CA PHE A 135 -5.09 1.41 4.88
C PHE A 135 -5.31 -0.09 4.90
N THR A 136 -4.64 -0.85 4.02
CA THR A 136 -4.68 -2.32 4.02
C THR A 136 -4.24 -2.91 5.36
N PHE A 137 -3.24 -2.32 6.04
CA PHE A 137 -2.86 -2.77 7.39
C PHE A 137 -3.94 -2.49 8.44
N PHE A 138 -4.67 -1.39 8.32
CA PHE A 138 -5.80 -1.08 9.22
C PHE A 138 -7.04 -1.91 8.92
N ASP A 139 -7.21 -2.38 7.69
CA ASP A 139 -8.31 -3.26 7.27
C ASP A 139 -8.03 -4.74 7.62
N LEU A 140 -6.76 -5.14 7.72
CA LEU A 140 -6.36 -6.53 8.00
C LEU A 140 -7.00 -7.14 9.28
N PRO A 141 -7.10 -6.45 10.43
CA PRO A 141 -7.76 -6.97 11.62
C PRO A 141 -9.27 -7.19 11.46
N TRP A 142 -9.92 -6.56 10.46
CA TRP A 142 -11.35 -6.73 10.19
C TRP A 142 -11.66 -7.98 9.38
N PHE A 143 -10.66 -8.57 8.72
CA PHE A 143 -10.84 -9.78 7.92
C PHE A 143 -11.49 -10.95 8.69
N PRO A 144 -11.06 -11.33 9.90
CA PRO A 144 -11.73 -12.37 10.69
C PRO A 144 -13.17 -12.03 11.06
N ILE A 145 -13.47 -10.74 11.27
CA ILE A 145 -14.83 -10.27 11.59
C ILE A 145 -15.74 -10.49 10.37
N TYR A 146 -15.28 -10.14 9.16
CA TYR A 146 -16.04 -10.42 7.93
C TYR A 146 -16.27 -11.93 7.73
N LEU A 147 -15.25 -12.75 7.97
CA LEU A 147 -15.35 -14.21 7.85
C LEU A 147 -16.36 -14.78 8.88
N LEU A 148 -16.33 -14.30 10.12
CA LEU A 148 -17.28 -14.65 11.16
C LEU A 148 -18.71 -14.28 10.76
N VAL A 149 -18.92 -13.04 10.29
CA VAL A 149 -20.24 -12.58 9.83
C VAL A 149 -20.77 -13.46 8.70
N ILE A 150 -19.96 -13.77 7.68
CA ILE A 150 -20.37 -14.64 6.56
C ILE A 150 -20.70 -16.06 7.06
N THR A 151 -19.91 -16.60 7.99
CA THR A 151 -20.13 -17.93 8.56
C THR A 151 -21.40 -18.01 9.40
N LEU A 152 -21.76 -16.93 10.11
CA LEU A 152 -23.03 -16.83 10.83
C LEU A 152 -24.24 -16.83 9.89
N PHE A 153 -24.12 -16.27 8.68
CA PHE A 153 -25.19 -16.33 7.67
C PHE A 153 -25.33 -17.72 7.08
N ASN A 154 -24.24 -18.32 6.60
CA ASN A 154 -24.26 -19.68 6.07
C ASN A 154 -22.86 -20.31 6.24
N PRO A 155 -22.73 -21.40 7.04
CA PRO A 155 -21.45 -22.05 7.28
C PRO A 155 -20.72 -22.51 6.01
N TRP A 156 -21.46 -22.93 4.97
CA TRP A 156 -20.86 -23.35 3.69
C TRP A 156 -20.27 -22.17 2.90
N LEU A 157 -20.94 -21.02 2.90
CA LEU A 157 -20.40 -19.80 2.30
C LEU A 157 -19.17 -19.31 3.05
N GLY A 158 -19.16 -19.43 4.39
CA GLY A 158 -18.00 -19.14 5.24
C GLY A 158 -16.79 -20.02 4.89
N LEU A 159 -17.00 -21.33 4.75
CA LEU A 159 -15.94 -22.27 4.36
C LEU A 159 -15.38 -21.95 2.97
N PHE A 160 -16.25 -21.63 2.01
CA PHE A 160 -15.82 -21.24 0.66
C PHE A 160 -15.00 -19.93 0.67
N ALA A 161 -15.46 -18.93 1.42
CA ALA A 161 -14.73 -17.67 1.60
C ALA A 161 -13.35 -17.88 2.26
N LEU A 162 -13.26 -18.79 3.24
CA LEU A 162 -12.00 -19.15 3.89
C LEU A 162 -11.04 -19.83 2.90
N CYS A 163 -11.50 -20.79 2.11
CA CYS A 163 -10.70 -21.43 1.07
C CYS A 163 -10.20 -20.41 0.03
N GLY A 164 -11.07 -19.54 -0.45
CA GLY A 164 -10.71 -18.47 -1.38
C GLY A 164 -9.68 -17.51 -0.81
N ALA A 165 -9.84 -17.12 0.46
CA ALA A 165 -8.88 -16.27 1.15
C ALA A 165 -7.51 -16.93 1.31
N LEU A 166 -7.45 -18.23 1.63
CA LEU A 166 -6.19 -18.99 1.70
C LEU A 166 -5.48 -19.03 0.34
N ILE A 167 -6.22 -19.26 -0.76
CA ILE A 167 -5.64 -19.26 -2.11
C ILE A 167 -5.07 -17.88 -2.45
N LEU A 168 -5.83 -16.81 -2.21
CA LEU A 168 -5.37 -15.44 -2.45
C LEU A 168 -4.16 -15.08 -1.56
N PHE A 169 -4.14 -15.54 -0.31
CA PHE A 169 -3.03 -15.34 0.59
C PHE A 169 -1.77 -16.07 0.12
N ALA A 170 -1.90 -17.31 -0.36
CA ALA A 170 -0.79 -18.06 -0.96
C ALA A 170 -0.24 -17.37 -2.22
N LEU A 171 -1.12 -16.86 -3.10
CA LEU A 171 -0.72 -16.07 -4.27
C LEU A 171 -0.01 -14.76 -3.87
N ALA A 172 -0.45 -14.10 -2.80
CA ALA A 172 0.19 -12.90 -2.29
C ALA A 172 1.61 -13.18 -1.77
N ILE A 173 1.80 -14.27 -1.00
CA ILE A 173 3.14 -14.70 -0.54
C ILE A 173 4.04 -15.05 -1.72
N LEU A 174 3.50 -15.75 -2.72
CA LEU A 174 4.24 -16.08 -3.94
C LEU A 174 4.66 -14.83 -4.70
N ASN A 175 3.78 -13.82 -4.77
CA ASN A 175 4.10 -12.52 -5.36
C ASN A 175 5.24 -11.82 -4.62
N GLU A 176 5.17 -11.78 -3.29
CA GLU A 176 6.21 -11.16 -2.50
C GLU A 176 7.54 -11.89 -2.66
N TYR A 177 7.55 -13.23 -2.60
CA TYR A 177 8.78 -14.01 -2.72
C TYR A 177 9.45 -13.83 -4.09
N LEU A 178 8.66 -13.87 -5.17
CA LEU A 178 9.16 -13.70 -6.52
C LEU A 178 9.58 -12.25 -6.80
N SER A 179 8.83 -11.26 -6.33
CA SER A 179 9.12 -9.85 -6.65
C SER A 179 10.22 -9.25 -5.77
N LYS A 180 10.32 -9.63 -4.49
CA LYS A 180 11.22 -8.99 -3.50
C LYS A 180 12.69 -9.02 -3.90
N ASN A 181 13.18 -10.16 -4.38
CA ASN A 181 14.60 -10.30 -4.73
C ASN A 181 14.97 -9.51 -5.99
N HIS A 182 14.08 -9.47 -7.00
CA HIS A 182 14.30 -8.68 -8.22
C HIS A 182 14.14 -7.19 -7.96
N LEU A 183 13.14 -6.77 -7.17
CA LEU A 183 12.99 -5.39 -6.72
C LEU A 183 14.19 -4.90 -5.93
N LYS A 184 14.74 -5.71 -5.01
CA LYS A 184 15.94 -5.35 -4.25
C LYS A 184 17.16 -5.19 -5.15
N LYS A 185 17.34 -6.06 -6.15
CA LYS A 185 18.41 -5.95 -7.15
C LYS A 185 18.23 -4.70 -8.03
N ALA A 186 17.01 -4.44 -8.50
CA ALA A 186 16.69 -3.25 -9.29
C ALA A 186 16.99 -1.97 -8.49
N ASN A 187 16.57 -1.91 -7.22
CA ASN A 187 16.81 -0.75 -6.35
C ASN A 187 18.32 -0.52 -6.12
N ASN A 188 19.11 -1.58 -5.91
CA ASN A 188 20.57 -1.47 -5.80
C ASN A 188 21.22 -0.92 -7.08
N PHE A 189 20.80 -1.38 -8.26
CA PHE A 189 21.31 -0.84 -9.54
C PHE A 189 20.85 0.59 -9.80
N ALA A 190 19.63 0.96 -9.38
CA ALA A 190 19.14 2.33 -9.43
C ALA A 190 20.01 3.25 -8.58
N ASN A 191 20.28 2.86 -7.33
CA ASN A 191 21.13 3.63 -6.42
C ASN A 191 22.56 3.78 -6.98
N GLN A 192 23.15 2.72 -7.54
CA GLN A 192 24.47 2.80 -8.19
C GLN A 192 24.47 3.76 -9.39
N ALA A 193 23.45 3.72 -10.25
CA ALA A 193 23.34 4.64 -11.39
C ALA A 193 23.18 6.10 -10.94
N GLN A 194 22.46 6.32 -9.83
CA GLN A 194 22.27 7.65 -9.23
C GLN A 194 23.56 8.22 -8.64
N LEU A 195 24.38 7.37 -7.99
CA LEU A 195 25.71 7.75 -7.47
C LEU A 195 26.66 8.18 -8.58
N ILE A 196 26.73 7.39 -9.66
CA ILE A 196 27.54 7.70 -10.85
C ILE A 196 27.10 9.06 -11.42
N GLN A 197 25.79 9.31 -11.52
CA GLN A 197 25.26 10.57 -12.02
C GLN A 197 25.60 11.76 -11.12
N SER A 198 25.48 11.63 -9.80
CA SER A 198 25.80 12.72 -8.87
C SER A 198 27.28 13.11 -8.91
N HIS A 199 28.19 12.14 -9.03
CA HIS A 199 29.63 12.43 -9.13
C HIS A 199 30.03 13.11 -10.44
N HIS A 200 29.35 12.78 -11.55
CA HIS A 200 29.62 13.39 -12.85
C HIS A 200 29.13 14.84 -12.96
N LEU A 201 28.07 15.20 -12.23
CA LEU A 201 27.50 16.54 -12.25
C LEU A 201 28.19 17.53 -11.29
N GLU A 202 29.00 17.05 -10.33
CA GLU A 202 29.77 17.93 -9.43
C GLU A 202 31.00 18.57 -10.12
N HIS A 203 31.55 17.98 -11.20
CA HIS A 203 32.75 18.50 -11.90
C HIS A 203 32.60 18.50 -13.45
N PRO A 204 31.61 19.20 -14.01
CA PRO A 204 31.29 19.14 -15.44
C PRO A 204 32.43 19.68 -16.33
N GLN A 205 33.10 20.75 -15.89
CA GLN A 205 34.17 21.44 -16.64
C GLN A 205 35.41 20.55 -16.82
N THR A 206 35.73 19.71 -15.83
CA THR A 206 36.88 18.80 -15.88
C THR A 206 36.62 17.61 -16.81
N ILE A 207 35.37 17.14 -16.86
CA ILE A 207 34.97 16.00 -17.71
C ILE A 207 34.91 16.41 -19.18
N GLU A 208 34.45 17.64 -19.46
CA GLU A 208 34.43 18.22 -20.80
C GLU A 208 35.85 18.51 -21.31
N ALA A 209 36.71 19.07 -20.46
CA ALA A 209 38.12 19.35 -20.80
C ALA A 209 38.94 18.08 -21.10
N MET A 210 38.62 16.94 -20.48
CA MET A 210 39.30 15.66 -20.72
C MET A 210 38.68 14.83 -21.86
N GLY A 211 37.58 15.27 -22.48
CA GLY A 211 36.89 14.53 -23.54
C GLY A 211 36.30 13.18 -23.12
N MET A 212 36.18 12.92 -21.81
CA MET A 212 35.80 11.61 -21.26
C MET A 212 34.28 11.35 -21.22
N LEU A 213 33.47 12.33 -21.64
CA LEU A 213 32.00 12.28 -21.58
C LEU A 213 31.40 11.01 -22.24
N SER A 214 31.97 10.57 -23.37
CA SER A 214 31.50 9.39 -24.11
C SER A 214 31.69 8.10 -23.31
N GLN A 215 32.81 7.96 -22.59
CA GLN A 215 33.11 6.80 -21.77
C GLN A 215 32.27 6.77 -20.49
N LEU A 216 32.11 7.92 -19.83
CA LEU A 216 31.25 8.05 -18.65
C LEU A 216 29.78 7.74 -19.00
N ARG A 217 29.29 8.26 -20.13
CA ARG A 217 27.95 7.95 -20.65
C ARG A 217 27.76 6.45 -20.87
N LYS A 218 28.75 5.77 -21.44
CA LYS A 218 28.70 4.32 -21.68
C LYS A 218 28.64 3.51 -20.37
N GLN A 219 29.39 3.95 -19.35
CA GLN A 219 29.36 3.33 -18.01
C GLN A 219 28.00 3.52 -17.31
N TRP A 220 27.44 4.74 -17.39
CA TRP A 220 26.10 5.03 -16.87
C TRP A 220 25.03 4.22 -17.61
N GLN A 221 25.06 4.19 -18.95
CA GLN A 221 24.13 3.42 -19.78
C GLN A 221 24.16 1.92 -19.45
N THR A 222 25.33 1.36 -19.20
CA THR A 222 25.45 -0.07 -18.81
C THR A 222 24.75 -0.35 -17.47
N SER A 223 24.90 0.55 -16.50
CA SER A 223 24.24 0.43 -15.19
C SER A 223 22.73 0.65 -15.29
N HIS A 224 22.31 1.61 -16.11
CA HIS A 224 20.91 1.91 -16.39
C HIS A 224 20.20 0.75 -17.12
N PHE A 225 20.88 0.10 -18.08
CA PHE A 225 20.35 -1.07 -18.78
C PHE A 225 20.16 -2.26 -17.83
N LYS A 226 21.11 -2.51 -16.93
CA LYS A 226 20.99 -3.54 -15.88
C LYS A 226 19.84 -3.25 -14.92
N TYR A 227 19.64 -1.98 -14.55
CA TYR A 227 18.47 -1.53 -13.78
C TYR A 227 17.17 -1.84 -14.52
N LEU A 228 17.05 -1.41 -15.78
CA LEU A 228 15.85 -1.65 -16.60
C LEU A 228 15.54 -3.14 -16.72
N GLN A 229 16.55 -3.98 -17.02
CA GLN A 229 16.35 -5.42 -17.12
C GLN A 229 15.85 -6.04 -15.81
N ALA A 230 16.45 -5.68 -14.67
CA ALA A 230 16.03 -6.17 -13.36
C ALA A 230 14.62 -5.68 -12.97
N GLN A 231 14.29 -4.42 -13.31
CA GLN A 231 12.99 -3.82 -13.06
C GLN A 231 11.89 -4.43 -13.94
N THR A 232 12.16 -4.65 -15.23
CA THR A 232 11.25 -5.33 -16.15
C THR A 232 10.97 -6.74 -15.66
N GLN A 233 11.99 -7.52 -15.30
CA GLN A 233 11.79 -8.88 -14.81
C GLN A 233 11.00 -8.93 -13.49
N ALA A 234 11.23 -7.96 -12.58
CA ALA A 234 10.42 -7.83 -11.38
C ALA A 234 8.96 -7.49 -11.71
N SER A 235 8.75 -6.55 -12.64
CA SER A 235 7.42 -6.08 -13.05
C SER A 235 6.63 -7.17 -13.78
N ASP A 236 7.27 -7.95 -14.65
CA ASP A 236 6.62 -9.02 -15.40
C ASP A 236 6.18 -10.15 -14.48
N ASN A 237 7.04 -10.54 -13.52
CA ASN A 237 6.68 -11.53 -12.50
C ASN A 237 5.50 -11.04 -11.64
N ALA A 238 5.54 -9.77 -11.20
CA ALA A 238 4.45 -9.18 -10.43
C ALA A 238 3.16 -9.06 -11.25
N ALA A 239 3.26 -8.69 -12.53
CA ALA A 239 2.12 -8.55 -13.43
C ALA A 239 1.43 -9.90 -13.67
N GLY A 240 2.20 -10.97 -13.90
CA GLY A 240 1.67 -12.33 -14.05
C GLY A 240 0.88 -12.77 -12.82
N ILE A 241 1.43 -12.56 -11.62
CA ILE A 241 0.77 -12.98 -10.37
C ILE A 241 -0.45 -12.11 -10.07
N ASN A 242 -0.38 -10.79 -10.32
CA ASN A 242 -1.52 -9.89 -10.19
C ASN A 242 -2.66 -10.28 -11.14
N ALA A 243 -2.35 -10.70 -12.37
CA ALA A 243 -3.34 -11.20 -13.31
C ALA A 243 -4.01 -12.49 -12.80
N ILE A 244 -3.22 -13.46 -12.33
CA ILE A 244 -3.75 -14.71 -11.73
C ILE A 244 -4.61 -14.40 -10.51
N THR A 245 -4.18 -13.48 -9.65
CA THR A 245 -4.93 -13.06 -8.46
C THR A 245 -6.27 -12.43 -8.84
N LYS A 246 -6.29 -11.57 -9.87
CA LYS A 246 -7.52 -10.96 -10.39
C LYS A 246 -8.49 -11.99 -10.94
N VAL A 247 -8.01 -12.93 -11.76
CA VAL A 247 -8.82 -14.01 -12.33
C VAL A 247 -9.38 -14.90 -11.22
N THR A 248 -8.54 -15.29 -10.26
CA THR A 248 -8.96 -16.11 -9.10
C THR A 248 -10.03 -15.41 -8.30
N ARG A 249 -9.90 -14.10 -8.04
CA ARG A 249 -10.91 -13.31 -7.33
C ARG A 249 -12.24 -13.25 -8.09
N MET A 250 -12.20 -13.01 -9.40
CA MET A 250 -13.40 -13.01 -10.24
C MET A 250 -14.07 -14.39 -10.29
N ALA A 251 -13.28 -15.47 -10.38
CA ALA A 251 -13.78 -16.84 -10.35
C ALA A 251 -14.44 -17.17 -9.01
N LEU A 252 -13.81 -16.80 -7.88
CA LEU A 252 -14.38 -16.97 -6.54
C LEU A 252 -15.72 -16.25 -6.39
N GLN A 253 -15.82 -15.01 -6.89
CA GLN A 253 -17.07 -14.24 -6.85
C GLN A 253 -18.20 -14.93 -7.65
N SER A 254 -17.90 -15.38 -8.87
CA SER A 254 -18.87 -16.12 -9.70
C SER A 254 -19.28 -17.45 -9.08
N LEU A 255 -18.33 -18.20 -8.52
CA LEU A 255 -18.60 -19.47 -7.82
C LEU A 255 -19.44 -19.24 -6.56
N MET A 256 -19.21 -18.17 -5.80
CA MET A 256 -20.06 -17.82 -4.65
C MET A 256 -21.51 -17.56 -5.07
N LEU A 257 -21.73 -16.85 -6.19
CA LEU A 257 -23.08 -16.63 -6.74
C LEU A 257 -23.72 -17.95 -7.19
N GLY A 258 -22.96 -18.81 -7.88
CA GLY A 258 -23.43 -20.13 -8.31
C GLY A 258 -23.80 -21.06 -7.15
N PHE A 259 -22.96 -21.12 -6.11
CA PHE A 259 -23.20 -21.93 -4.93
C PHE A 259 -24.41 -21.45 -4.14
N ARG A 260 -24.60 -20.12 -4.03
CA ARG A 260 -25.81 -19.53 -3.44
C ARG A 260 -27.08 -19.92 -4.21
N GLY A 261 -27.02 -19.97 -5.54
CA GLY A 261 -28.14 -20.41 -6.37
C GLY A 261 -28.46 -21.89 -6.19
N MET A 262 -27.45 -22.75 -6.06
CA MET A 262 -27.64 -24.20 -5.91
C MET A 262 -28.10 -24.61 -4.51
N ALA A 263 -27.68 -23.88 -3.46
CA ALA A 263 -28.13 -24.12 -2.08
C ALA A 263 -29.55 -23.58 -1.79
N CYS A 264 -30.15 -22.85 -2.73
CA CYS A 264 -31.49 -22.26 -2.61
C CYS A 264 -32.58 -23.13 -3.27
N TYR A 265 -32.22 -24.31 -3.77
CA TYR A 265 -33.11 -25.33 -4.32
C TYR A 265 -33.10 -26.56 -3.39
#